data_AF-A0A847HEQ8-F1
#
_entry.id   AF-A0A847HEQ8-F1
#
_cell.length_a   1.000
_cell.length_b   1.000
_cell.length_c   1.000
_cell.angle_alpha   90.00
_cell.angle_beta   90.00
_cell.angle_gamma   90.00
#
_symmetry.space_group_name_H-M   'P 1'
#
loop_
_entity.id
_entity.type
_entity.pdbx_description
1 polymer ?
#
loop_
_entity_poly.entity_id
_entity_poly.type
_entity_poly.pdbx_seq_one_letter_code
_entity_poly.pdbx_strand_id
1 'polypeptide(L)'
;MQLTRDSIVAAAVGILDSYGLADMTMRRVATSLGVAPGALYWHIANKQQLIAAIAEKILAPALSDAAGCTPAELAARLRGAMLSRRDGAELVAAALSQPDSATRAVVEKQLAQTLRGDEDLVRAGAAALLHLVLGATSLEQAQKQYSADTGAEPPSETSADFHRGVELLLAGLTAALQSGASPGEQL
;
A
#
# COMPACT_ATOMS: atom_id res chain seq x y z
N MET A 1 -19.05 20.38 12.94
CA MET A 1 -18.83 19.09 12.26
C MET A 1 -18.91 18.01 13.33
N GLN A 2 -19.72 16.96 13.14
CA GLN A 2 -19.83 15.90 14.14
C GLN A 2 -18.56 15.04 14.13
N LEU A 3 -18.02 14.75 15.32
CA LEU A 3 -16.87 13.86 15.42
C LEU A 3 -17.31 12.43 15.09
N THR A 4 -16.74 11.90 14.03
CA THR A 4 -17.00 10.55 13.48
C THR A 4 -15.68 9.93 13.03
N ARG A 5 -15.62 8.58 12.94
CA ARG A 5 -14.44 7.87 12.41
C ARG A 5 -14.02 8.42 11.05
N ASP A 6 -14.97 8.65 10.15
CA ASP A 6 -14.72 9.16 8.80
C ASP A 6 -14.16 10.58 8.81
N SER A 7 -14.70 11.47 9.65
CA SER A 7 -14.17 12.84 9.79
C SER A 7 -12.72 12.85 10.32
N ILE A 8 -12.40 11.92 11.23
CA ILE A 8 -11.05 11.80 11.80
C ILE A 8 -10.08 11.31 10.74
N VAL A 9 -10.45 10.26 9.99
CA VAL A 9 -9.63 9.73 8.88
C VAL A 9 -9.44 10.80 7.81
N ALA A 10 -10.50 11.53 7.43
CA ALA A 10 -10.40 12.61 6.44
C ALA A 10 -9.45 13.73 6.87
N ALA A 11 -9.53 14.18 8.12
CA ALA A 11 -8.61 15.18 8.66
C ALA A 11 -7.16 14.68 8.70
N ALA A 12 -6.97 13.42 9.10
CA ALA A 12 -5.65 12.80 9.13
C ALA A 12 -5.03 12.66 7.73
N VAL A 13 -5.81 12.31 6.70
CA VAL A 13 -5.36 12.31 5.31
C VAL A 13 -4.92 13.72 4.86
N GLY A 14 -5.67 14.76 5.23
CA GLY A 14 -5.26 16.13 4.92
C GLY A 14 -3.92 16.52 5.57
N ILE A 15 -3.69 16.06 6.81
CA ILE A 15 -2.41 16.24 7.51
C ILE A 15 -1.29 15.44 6.83
N LEU A 16 -1.54 14.19 6.46
CA LEU A 16 -0.59 13.34 5.73
C LEU A 16 -0.13 14.02 4.43
N ASP A 17 -1.08 14.48 3.61
CA ASP A 17 -0.76 15.11 2.33
C ASP A 17 0.05 16.41 2.51
N SER A 18 -0.23 17.17 3.58
CA SER A 18 0.40 18.47 3.83
C SER A 18 1.77 18.35 4.51
N TYR A 19 1.91 17.43 5.47
CA TYR A 19 3.05 17.38 6.40
C TYR A 19 3.77 16.03 6.43
N GLY A 20 3.17 14.98 5.88
CA GLY A 20 3.73 13.63 5.90
C GLY A 20 3.34 12.81 7.14
N LEU A 21 3.73 11.54 7.12
CA LEU A 21 3.34 10.53 8.11
C LEU A 21 3.95 10.80 9.49
N ALA A 22 5.19 11.31 9.53
CA ALA A 22 5.89 11.65 10.76
C ALA A 22 5.12 12.71 11.57
N ASP A 23 4.60 13.72 10.88
CA ASP A 23 3.84 14.83 11.48
C ASP A 23 2.37 14.50 11.77
N MET A 24 1.86 13.39 11.25
CA MET A 24 0.51 12.90 11.50
C MET A 24 0.39 12.28 12.91
N THR A 25 0.26 13.15 13.91
CA THR A 25 0.06 12.77 15.32
C THR A 25 -1.41 12.85 15.74
N MET A 26 -1.82 12.03 16.71
CA MET A 26 -3.18 12.08 17.28
C MET A 26 -3.53 13.49 17.79
N ARG A 27 -2.55 14.20 18.38
CA ARG A 27 -2.73 15.57 18.84
C ARG A 27 -2.98 16.54 17.69
N ARG A 28 -2.18 16.49 16.61
CA ARG A 28 -2.37 17.36 15.44
C ARG A 28 -3.72 17.11 14.77
N VAL A 29 -4.15 15.85 14.66
CA VAL A 29 -5.48 15.49 14.15
C VAL A 29 -6.58 16.10 15.03
N ALA A 30 -6.49 15.96 16.36
CA ALA A 30 -7.47 16.53 17.28
C ALA A 30 -7.54 18.06 17.17
N THR A 31 -6.37 18.73 17.15
CA THR A 31 -6.27 20.17 16.95
C THR A 31 -6.90 20.61 15.64
N SER A 32 -6.66 19.89 14.54
CA SER A 32 -7.25 20.22 13.23
C SER A 32 -8.78 20.12 13.20
N LEU A 33 -9.35 19.29 14.07
CA LEU A 33 -10.79 19.12 14.24
C LEU A 33 -11.40 20.02 15.33
N GLY A 34 -10.58 20.80 16.03
CA GLY A 34 -11.02 21.67 17.13
C GLY A 34 -11.51 20.90 18.36
N VAL A 35 -11.03 19.68 18.58
CA VAL A 35 -11.42 18.83 19.73
C VAL A 35 -10.23 18.48 20.61
N ALA A 36 -10.51 18.11 21.87
CA ALA A 36 -9.48 17.57 22.76
C ALA A 36 -8.98 16.20 22.24
N PRO A 37 -7.69 15.85 22.38
CA PRO A 37 -7.17 14.54 21.96
C PRO A 37 -7.93 13.33 22.54
N GLY A 38 -8.42 13.47 23.78
CA GLY A 38 -9.26 12.47 24.44
C GLY A 38 -10.52 12.10 23.64
N ALA A 39 -11.08 13.04 22.88
CA ALA A 39 -12.27 12.83 22.08
C ALA A 39 -12.05 11.85 20.92
N LEU A 40 -10.84 11.81 20.35
CA LEU A 40 -10.53 10.91 19.23
C LEU A 40 -10.57 9.44 19.65
N TYR A 41 -10.14 9.14 20.88
CA TYR A 41 -10.00 7.77 21.36
C TYR A 41 -11.33 7.02 21.50
N TRP A 42 -12.46 7.74 21.55
CA TRP A 42 -13.79 7.14 21.48
C TRP A 42 -14.12 6.54 20.11
N HIS A 43 -13.47 7.00 19.05
CA HIS A 43 -13.70 6.55 17.69
C HIS A 43 -12.54 5.72 17.13
N ILE A 44 -11.30 6.02 17.54
CA ILE A 44 -10.09 5.34 17.07
C ILE A 44 -9.12 5.20 18.25
N ALA A 45 -8.91 3.96 18.69
CA ALA A 45 -8.22 3.66 19.94
C ALA A 45 -6.75 4.12 20.00
N ASN A 46 -6.05 4.24 18.86
CA ASN A 46 -4.64 4.66 18.82
C ASN A 46 -4.19 5.04 17.39
N LYS A 47 -2.95 5.54 17.27
CA LYS A 47 -2.34 5.92 15.98
C LYS A 47 -2.28 4.76 14.98
N GLN A 48 -2.09 3.51 15.43
CA GLN A 48 -2.00 2.35 14.54
C GLN A 48 -3.36 1.99 13.92
N GLN A 49 -4.45 2.14 14.68
CA GLN A 49 -5.81 2.00 14.16
C GLN A 49 -6.18 3.13 13.19
N LEU A 50 -5.65 4.34 13.41
CA LEU A 50 -5.78 5.43 12.45
C LEU A 50 -5.03 5.12 11.15
N ILE A 51 -3.79 4.64 11.24
CA ILE A 51 -2.97 4.22 10.09
C ILE A 51 -3.68 3.12 9.30
N ALA A 52 -4.23 2.10 9.97
CA ALA A 52 -4.97 1.02 9.31
C ALA A 52 -6.20 1.55 8.55
N ALA A 53 -6.98 2.45 9.18
CA ALA A 53 -8.16 3.05 8.54
C ALA A 53 -7.80 3.95 7.35
N ILE A 54 -6.67 4.66 7.41
CA ILE A 54 -6.20 5.46 6.28
C ILE A 54 -5.73 4.56 5.14
N ALA A 55 -4.98 3.49 5.44
CA ALA A 55 -4.53 2.53 4.43
C ALA A 55 -5.71 1.88 3.69
N GLU A 56 -6.77 1.49 4.42
CA GLU A 56 -8.02 1.00 3.82
C GLU A 56 -8.60 2.04 2.84
N LYS A 57 -8.68 3.31 3.25
CA LYS A 57 -9.18 4.39 2.39
C LYS A 57 -8.29 4.64 1.16
N ILE A 58 -6.97 4.57 1.31
CA ILE A 58 -6.01 4.75 0.21
C ILE A 58 -6.16 3.62 -0.81
N LEU A 59 -6.26 2.37 -0.35
CA LEU A 59 -6.28 1.20 -1.23
C LEU A 59 -7.67 0.88 -1.79
N ALA A 60 -8.76 1.36 -1.16
CA ALA A 60 -10.13 1.09 -1.60
C ALA A 60 -10.38 1.33 -3.11
N PRO A 61 -9.93 2.44 -3.73
CA PRO A 61 -10.10 2.65 -5.18
C PRO A 61 -9.34 1.64 -6.04
N ALA A 62 -8.20 1.11 -5.57
CA ALA A 62 -7.45 0.08 -6.28
C ALA A 62 -8.10 -1.30 -6.17
N LEU A 63 -8.82 -1.55 -5.08
CA LEU A 63 -9.45 -2.84 -4.78
C LEU A 63 -10.92 -2.92 -5.21
N SER A 64 -11.61 -1.79 -5.38
CA SER A 64 -12.97 -1.72 -5.95
C SER A 64 -12.97 -2.34 -7.34
N ASP A 65 -13.92 -3.21 -7.65
CA ASP A 65 -14.05 -3.79 -9.00
C ASP A 65 -12.75 -4.45 -9.50
N ALA A 66 -11.94 -5.02 -8.60
CA ALA A 66 -10.75 -5.79 -8.97
C ALA A 66 -11.10 -7.12 -9.65
N ALA A 67 -12.39 -7.50 -9.69
CA ALA A 67 -12.86 -8.68 -10.39
C ALA A 67 -12.54 -8.56 -11.90
N GLY A 68 -11.76 -9.52 -12.40
CA GLY A 68 -11.34 -9.55 -13.80
C GLY A 68 -10.08 -8.73 -14.11
N CYS A 69 -9.50 -8.04 -13.13
CA CYS A 69 -8.19 -7.42 -13.32
C CYS A 69 -7.12 -8.48 -13.57
N THR A 70 -6.17 -8.16 -14.46
CA THR A 70 -4.92 -8.91 -14.55
C THR A 70 -4.04 -8.63 -13.31
N PRO A 71 -3.08 -9.51 -12.99
CA PRO A 71 -2.13 -9.24 -11.90
C PRO A 71 -1.37 -7.92 -12.07
N ALA A 72 -1.01 -7.59 -13.32
CA ALA A 72 -0.29 -6.36 -13.64
C ALA A 72 -1.16 -5.10 -13.45
N GLU A 73 -2.43 -5.17 -13.86
CA GLU A 73 -3.38 -4.08 -13.62
C GLU A 73 -3.59 -3.82 -12.14
N LEU A 74 -3.82 -4.88 -11.34
CA LEU A 74 -4.01 -4.72 -9.91
C LEU A 74 -2.74 -4.16 -9.22
N ALA A 75 -1.56 -4.64 -9.61
CA ALA A 75 -0.28 -4.11 -9.13
C ALA A 75 -0.12 -2.60 -9.47
N ALA A 76 -0.44 -2.20 -10.70
CA ALA A 76 -0.38 -0.80 -11.11
C ALA A 76 -1.41 0.09 -10.37
N ARG A 77 -2.61 -0.43 -10.11
CA ARG A 77 -3.65 0.27 -9.34
C ARG A 77 -3.23 0.49 -7.89
N LEU A 78 -2.68 -0.55 -7.24
CA LEU A 78 -2.16 -0.44 -5.87
C LEU A 78 -1.03 0.60 -5.78
N ARG A 79 -0.08 0.55 -6.73
CA ARG A 79 0.99 1.54 -6.85
C ARG A 79 0.43 2.95 -7.03
N GLY A 80 -0.48 3.15 -7.98
CA GLY A 80 -1.11 4.45 -8.24
C GLY A 80 -1.86 5.01 -7.04
N ALA A 81 -2.60 4.15 -6.31
CA ALA A 81 -3.29 4.53 -5.09
C ALA A 81 -2.33 5.06 -4.02
N MET A 82 -1.20 4.37 -3.78
CA MET A 82 -0.20 4.83 -2.81
C MET A 82 0.53 6.10 -3.28
N LEU A 83 0.87 6.22 -4.56
CA LEU A 83 1.49 7.42 -5.13
C LEU A 83 0.59 8.66 -5.10
N SER A 84 -0.73 8.47 -4.97
CA SER A 84 -1.69 9.58 -4.88
C SER A 84 -1.61 10.38 -3.58
N ARG A 85 -0.84 9.89 -2.59
CA ARG A 85 -0.69 10.51 -1.26
C ARG A 85 0.77 10.65 -0.90
N ARG A 86 1.10 11.72 -0.17
CA ARG A 86 2.42 11.86 0.45
C ARG A 86 2.62 10.73 1.46
N ASP A 87 3.82 10.13 1.46
CA ASP A 87 4.20 8.99 2.30
C ASP A 87 3.22 7.80 2.24
N GLY A 88 2.46 7.68 1.15
CA GLY A 88 1.41 6.68 1.01
C GLY A 88 1.93 5.24 1.08
N ALA A 89 3.10 4.96 0.50
CA ALA A 89 3.72 3.63 0.58
C ALA A 89 4.20 3.30 2.00
N GLU A 90 4.79 4.28 2.69
CA GLU A 90 5.22 4.11 4.09
C GLU A 90 4.03 3.88 5.02
N LEU A 91 2.95 4.65 4.86
CA LEU A 91 1.73 4.50 5.63
C LEU A 91 1.09 3.13 5.40
N VAL A 92 0.99 2.69 4.15
CA VAL A 92 0.42 1.39 3.81
C VAL A 92 1.32 0.27 4.33
N ALA A 93 2.65 0.35 4.18
CA ALA A 93 3.57 -0.63 4.74
C ALA A 93 3.42 -0.75 6.27
N ALA A 94 3.28 0.37 6.99
CA ALA A 94 3.04 0.38 8.42
C ALA A 94 1.70 -0.29 8.80
N ALA A 95 0.64 -0.07 8.01
CA ALA A 95 -0.66 -0.72 8.22
C ALA A 95 -0.61 -2.24 7.96
N LEU A 96 0.11 -2.67 6.92
CA LEU A 96 0.22 -4.08 6.52
C LEU A 96 1.12 -4.89 7.45
N SER A 97 2.03 -4.23 8.16
CA SER A 97 2.98 -4.86 9.09
C SER A 97 2.37 -5.24 10.44
N GLN A 98 1.11 -4.88 10.70
CA GLN A 98 0.39 -5.28 11.91
C GLN A 98 0.09 -6.79 11.86
N PRO A 99 0.24 -7.54 12.98
CA PRO A 99 0.07 -9.00 12.99
C PRO A 99 -1.26 -9.48 12.41
N ASP A 100 -2.36 -8.78 12.71
CA ASP A 100 -3.72 -9.12 12.29
C ASP A 100 -4.28 -8.10 11.29
N SER A 101 -3.44 -7.61 10.37
CA SER A 101 -3.83 -6.60 9.39
C SER A 101 -4.91 -7.13 8.42
N ALA A 102 -6.17 -6.77 8.67
CA ALA A 102 -7.28 -7.10 7.78
C ALA A 102 -7.06 -6.56 6.35
N THR A 103 -6.48 -5.36 6.23
CA THR A 103 -6.12 -4.75 4.95
C THR A 103 -5.12 -5.61 4.18
N ARG A 104 -4.13 -6.20 4.86
CA ARG A 104 -3.16 -7.11 4.23
C ARG A 104 -3.85 -8.36 3.70
N ALA A 105 -4.68 -9.00 4.52
CA ALA A 105 -5.41 -10.19 4.12
C ALA A 105 -6.29 -9.93 2.87
N VAL A 106 -6.94 -8.76 2.79
CA VAL A 106 -7.73 -8.38 1.61
C VAL A 106 -6.84 -8.19 0.38
N VAL A 107 -5.74 -7.45 0.50
CA VAL A 107 -4.82 -7.19 -0.63
C VAL A 107 -4.20 -8.49 -1.16
N GLU A 108 -3.68 -9.33 -0.27
CA GLU A 108 -3.10 -10.62 -0.63
C GLU A 108 -4.13 -11.54 -1.29
N LYS A 109 -5.36 -11.57 -0.76
CA LYS A 109 -6.46 -12.35 -1.36
C LYS A 109 -6.80 -11.86 -2.77
N GLN A 110 -6.89 -10.54 -2.98
CA GLN A 110 -7.20 -9.97 -4.30
C GLN A 110 -6.07 -10.26 -5.30
N LEU A 111 -4.81 -10.11 -4.91
CA LEU A 111 -3.66 -10.49 -5.74
C LEU A 111 -3.67 -11.98 -6.07
N ALA A 112 -3.90 -12.85 -5.09
CA ALA A 112 -4.00 -14.29 -5.28
C ALA A 112 -5.08 -14.69 -6.28
N GLN A 113 -6.24 -14.02 -6.27
CA GLN A 113 -7.35 -14.27 -7.20
C GLN A 113 -6.99 -13.96 -8.68
N THR A 114 -6.04 -13.06 -8.91
CA THR A 114 -5.54 -12.75 -10.25
C THR A 114 -4.55 -13.79 -10.79
N LEU A 115 -3.98 -14.62 -9.91
CA LEU A 115 -2.96 -15.61 -10.25
C LEU A 115 -3.56 -17.00 -10.51
N ARG A 116 -2.74 -17.91 -11.02
CA ARG A 116 -3.08 -19.30 -11.30
C ARG A 116 -1.97 -20.19 -10.72
N GLY A 117 -2.33 -21.42 -10.33
CA GLY A 117 -1.40 -22.40 -9.77
C GLY A 117 -1.97 -23.16 -8.60
N ASP A 118 -1.11 -23.97 -7.98
CA ASP A 118 -1.38 -24.51 -6.66
C ASP A 118 -1.37 -23.40 -5.59
N GLU A 119 -1.81 -23.78 -4.38
CA GLU A 119 -1.97 -22.85 -3.27
C GLU A 119 -0.66 -22.17 -2.88
N ASP A 120 0.46 -22.90 -2.91
CA ASP A 120 1.77 -22.38 -2.50
C ASP A 120 2.31 -21.37 -3.50
N LEU A 121 2.24 -21.67 -4.79
CA LEU A 121 2.69 -20.76 -5.85
C LEU A 121 1.84 -19.50 -5.90
N VAL A 122 0.52 -19.63 -5.75
CA VAL A 122 -0.40 -18.47 -5.72
C VAL A 122 -0.12 -17.60 -4.49
N ARG A 123 0.04 -18.19 -3.31
CA ARG A 123 0.38 -17.47 -2.08
C ARG A 123 1.73 -16.76 -2.21
N ALA A 124 2.77 -17.46 -2.66
CA ALA A 124 4.10 -16.90 -2.83
C ALA A 124 4.12 -15.78 -3.90
N GLY A 125 3.43 -15.98 -5.02
CA GLY A 125 3.31 -14.99 -6.10
C GLY A 125 2.58 -13.72 -5.66
N ALA A 126 1.48 -13.86 -4.90
CA ALA A 126 0.74 -12.73 -4.36
C ALA A 126 1.60 -11.91 -3.38
N ALA A 127 2.32 -12.58 -2.47
CA ALA A 127 3.24 -11.92 -1.55
C ALA A 127 4.39 -11.23 -2.29
N ALA A 128 4.98 -11.88 -3.30
CA ALA A 128 6.06 -11.32 -4.10
C ALA A 128 5.61 -10.08 -4.88
N LEU A 129 4.41 -10.10 -5.48
CA LEU A 129 3.82 -8.92 -6.12
C LEU A 129 3.59 -7.78 -5.13
N LEU A 130 3.03 -8.07 -3.95
CA LEU A 130 2.82 -7.07 -2.92
C LEU A 130 4.13 -6.42 -2.48
N HIS A 131 5.18 -7.22 -2.24
CA HIS A 131 6.50 -6.71 -1.87
C HIS A 131 7.13 -5.87 -2.98
N LEU A 132 7.03 -6.31 -4.24
CA LEU A 132 7.52 -5.56 -5.40
C LEU A 132 6.82 -4.20 -5.49
N VAL A 133 5.48 -4.18 -5.38
CA VAL A 133 4.67 -2.97 -5.43
C VAL A 133 5.04 -2.02 -4.28
N LEU A 134 5.12 -2.50 -3.05
CA LEU A 134 5.50 -1.68 -1.88
C LEU A 134 6.92 -1.12 -2.01
N GLY A 135 7.88 -1.95 -2.42
CA GLY A 135 9.28 -1.56 -2.58
C GLY A 135 9.47 -0.53 -3.68
N ALA A 136 8.92 -0.78 -4.87
CA ALA A 136 9.01 0.14 -6.00
C ALA A 136 8.34 1.48 -5.68
N THR A 137 7.17 1.45 -5.05
CA THR A 137 6.44 2.68 -4.68
C THR A 137 7.19 3.47 -3.62
N SER A 138 7.70 2.80 -2.58
CA SER A 138 8.49 3.45 -1.52
C SER A 138 9.74 4.12 -2.08
N LEU A 139 10.46 3.43 -2.97
CA LEU A 139 11.66 3.97 -3.60
C LEU A 139 11.33 5.19 -4.48
N GLU A 140 10.26 5.14 -5.26
CA GLU A 140 9.82 6.29 -6.06
C GLU A 140 9.45 7.50 -5.20
N GLN A 141 8.74 7.29 -4.08
CA GLN A 141 8.40 8.38 -3.18
C GLN A 141 9.65 8.98 -2.52
N ALA A 142 10.61 8.15 -2.11
CA ALA A 142 11.88 8.60 -1.57
C ALA A 142 12.69 9.41 -2.61
N GLN A 143 12.70 8.98 -3.88
CA GLN A 143 13.32 9.72 -4.98
C GLN A 143 12.65 11.08 -5.20
N LYS A 144 11.31 11.13 -5.24
CA LYS A 144 10.57 12.39 -5.39
C LYS A 144 10.87 13.36 -4.25
N GLN A 145 10.95 12.87 -3.01
CA GLN A 145 11.31 13.68 -1.85
C GLN A 145 12.74 14.20 -1.97
N TYR A 146 13.70 13.33 -2.30
CA TYR A 146 15.09 13.73 -2.51
C TYR A 146 15.25 14.80 -3.61
N SER A 147 14.56 14.63 -4.74
CA SER A 147 14.51 15.61 -5.82
C SER A 147 13.92 16.94 -5.37
N ALA A 148 12.84 16.93 -4.56
CA ALA A 148 12.25 18.14 -4.02
C ALA A 148 13.20 18.89 -3.06
N ASP A 149 13.99 18.16 -2.27
CA ASP A 149 14.91 18.72 -1.28
C ASP A 149 16.23 19.23 -1.89
N THR A 150 16.69 18.60 -2.99
CA THR A 150 18.01 18.87 -3.59
C THR A 150 17.95 19.57 -4.95
N GLY A 151 16.80 19.57 -5.62
CA GLY A 151 16.65 20.00 -7.01
C GLY A 151 17.20 19.02 -8.05
N ALA A 152 17.65 17.82 -7.63
CA ALA A 152 18.12 16.80 -8.55
C ALA A 152 16.98 16.24 -9.41
N GLU A 153 17.25 15.96 -10.69
CA GLU A 153 16.26 15.35 -11.58
C GLU A 153 16.00 13.89 -11.19
N PRO A 154 14.73 13.47 -11.02
CA PRO A 154 14.43 12.08 -10.68
C PRO A 154 14.75 11.16 -11.86
N PRO A 155 15.03 9.87 -11.62
CA PRO A 155 15.19 8.90 -12.68
C PRO A 155 13.93 8.86 -13.56
N SER A 156 14.09 8.97 -14.89
CA SER A 156 12.98 8.98 -15.85
C SER A 156 12.34 7.59 -16.05
N GLU A 157 13.02 6.52 -15.66
CA GLU A 157 12.68 5.14 -15.99
C GLU A 157 11.83 4.43 -14.92
N THR A 158 11.59 5.02 -13.75
CA THR A 158 10.95 4.37 -12.58
C THR A 158 9.59 3.72 -12.87
N SER A 159 8.78 4.30 -13.76
CA SER A 159 7.51 3.68 -14.18
C SER A 159 7.73 2.49 -15.11
N ALA A 160 8.63 2.61 -16.09
CA ALA A 160 8.94 1.54 -17.02
C ALA A 160 9.57 0.33 -16.30
N ASP A 161 10.50 0.59 -15.38
CA ASP A 161 11.15 -0.44 -14.56
C ASP A 161 10.15 -1.20 -13.69
N PHE A 162 9.18 -0.50 -13.10
CA PHE A 162 8.11 -1.15 -12.33
C PHE A 162 7.30 -2.12 -13.20
N HIS A 163 6.81 -1.67 -14.36
CA HIS A 163 6.02 -2.53 -15.26
C HIS A 163 6.86 -3.73 -15.73
N ARG A 164 8.14 -3.48 -16.07
CA ARG A 164 9.04 -4.54 -16.49
C ARG A 164 9.33 -5.55 -15.38
N GLY A 165 9.50 -5.09 -14.15
CA GLY A 165 9.67 -5.95 -12.98
C GLY A 165 8.44 -6.84 -12.73
N VAL A 166 7.24 -6.29 -12.88
CA VAL A 166 5.99 -7.07 -12.79
C VAL A 166 5.93 -8.13 -13.90
N GLU A 167 6.23 -7.77 -15.15
CA GLU A 167 6.27 -8.73 -16.27
C GLU A 167 7.25 -9.88 -16.02
N LEU A 168 8.47 -9.57 -15.55
CA LEU A 168 9.49 -10.57 -15.24
C LEU A 168 9.03 -11.53 -14.14
N LEU A 169 8.41 -11.01 -13.09
CA LEU A 169 7.86 -11.82 -11.99
C LEU A 169 6.75 -12.75 -12.51
N LEU A 170 5.81 -12.22 -13.30
CA LEU A 170 4.70 -13.01 -13.86
C LEU A 170 5.18 -14.06 -14.86
N ALA A 171 6.21 -13.75 -15.67
CA ALA A 171 6.84 -14.72 -16.55
C ALA A 171 7.49 -15.86 -15.75
N GLY A 172 8.18 -15.54 -14.64
CA GLY A 172 8.75 -16.53 -13.71
C GLY A 172 7.69 -17.43 -13.08
N LEU A 173 6.58 -16.87 -12.62
CA LEU A 173 5.44 -17.65 -12.10
C LEU A 173 4.85 -18.57 -13.18
N THR A 174 4.71 -18.06 -14.40
CA THR A 174 4.19 -18.85 -15.53
C THR A 174 5.13 -20.01 -15.88
N ALA A 175 6.44 -19.79 -15.84
CA ALA A 175 7.42 -20.86 -16.06
C ALA A 175 7.38 -21.92 -14.93
N ALA A 176 7.22 -21.50 -13.68
CA ALA A 176 7.06 -22.41 -12.54
C ALA A 176 5.81 -23.30 -12.65
N LEU A 177 4.70 -22.75 -13.15
CA LEU A 177 3.48 -23.52 -13.45
C LEU A 177 3.73 -24.63 -14.48
N GLN A 178 4.56 -24.35 -15.48
CA GLN A 178 4.83 -25.28 -16.58
C GLN A 178 5.84 -26.37 -16.19
N SER A 179 6.75 -26.09 -15.27
CA SER A 179 7.78 -27.05 -14.84
C SER A 179 7.27 -28.05 -13.81
N GLY A 180 6.13 -27.81 -13.16
CA GLY A 180 5.58 -28.66 -12.09
C GLY A 180 6.50 -28.82 -10.89
N ALA A 181 7.56 -28.01 -10.80
CA ALA A 181 8.55 -28.07 -9.75
C ALA A 181 8.18 -27.08 -8.65
N SER A 182 7.85 -27.57 -7.46
CA SER A 182 7.76 -26.73 -6.27
C SER A 182 9.14 -26.12 -5.99
N PRO A 183 9.30 -24.79 -6.01
CA PRO A 183 10.57 -24.15 -5.73
C PRO A 183 10.79 -24.17 -4.20
N GLY A 184 11.28 -25.29 -3.67
CA GLY A 184 11.46 -25.46 -2.23
C GLY A 184 12.41 -26.56 -1.75
N GLU A 185 12.89 -27.47 -2.59
CA GLU A 185 13.73 -28.61 -2.13
C GLU A 185 15.24 -28.40 -2.24
N GLN A 186 15.74 -27.19 -2.51
CA GLN A 186 17.18 -26.94 -2.61
C GLN A 186 17.60 -25.62 -1.95
N LEU A 187 17.49 -25.53 -0.63
CA LEU A 187 18.28 -24.61 0.20
C LEU A 187 18.63 -25.29 1.53
#